data_AF-A0A1C6I4S3-F1
#
_entry.id   AF-A0A1C6I4S3-F1
#
_cell.length_a   1.000
_cell.length_b   1.000
_cell.length_c   1.000
_cell.angle_alpha   90.00
_cell.angle_beta   90.00
_cell.angle_gamma   90.00
#
_symmetry.space_group_name_H-M   'P 1'
#
loop_
_entity.id
_entity.type
_entity.pdbx_description
1 polymer ?
#
loop_
_entity_poly.entity_id
_entity_poly.type
_entity_poly.pdbx_seq_one_letter_code
_entity_poly.pdbx_strand_id
1 'polypeptide(L)'
;MTKEEWKKVDIELTSVFAPPVNLKIDGYKVSLNLTQKSRYQNVIFVYVNDEFRGKWLAEDCEIRRKFYCCKKRSVVTEKDFKEYKVRSKKAKQELKDKFSYDVYTPYWTNFEKMKKHFIDNNESIELY
;
A
#
# COMPACT_ATOMS: atom_id res chain seq x y z
N MET A 1 11.39 10.67 12.29
CA MET A 1 11.76 11.28 10.99
C MET A 1 11.35 12.74 10.87
N THR A 2 12.26 13.60 10.41
CA THR A 2 12.02 15.02 10.07
C THR A 2 11.40 15.18 8.68
N LYS A 3 10.96 16.41 8.33
CA LYS A 3 10.41 16.70 7.00
C LYS A 3 11.48 16.53 5.91
N GLU A 4 12.71 16.90 6.22
CA GLU A 4 13.88 16.84 5.36
C GLU A 4 14.27 15.39 5.06
N GLU A 5 14.25 14.52 6.08
CA GLU A 5 14.50 13.09 5.92
C GLU A 5 13.45 12.44 5.02
N TRP A 6 12.16 12.74 5.22
CA TRP A 6 11.11 12.23 4.34
C TRP A 6 11.28 12.70 2.89
N LYS A 7 11.73 13.94 2.69
CA LYS A 7 12.01 14.46 1.36
C LYS A 7 13.18 13.71 0.69
N LYS A 8 14.20 13.33 1.46
CA LYS A 8 15.30 12.51 0.96
C LYS A 8 14.80 11.14 0.50
N VAL A 9 13.96 10.47 1.30
CA VAL A 9 13.36 9.18 0.92
C VAL A 9 12.55 9.30 -0.38
N ASP A 10 11.73 10.34 -0.52
CA ASP A 10 10.93 10.57 -1.73
C ASP A 10 11.80 10.72 -2.98
N ILE A 11 12.89 11.50 -2.87
CA ILE A 11 13.86 11.70 -3.96
C ILE A 11 14.55 10.39 -4.34
N GLU A 12 14.99 9.59 -3.36
CA GLU A 12 15.64 8.30 -3.62
C GLU A 12 14.70 7.30 -4.30
N LEU A 13 13.39 7.39 -4.03
CA LEU A 13 12.35 6.57 -4.64
C LEU A 13 11.87 7.07 -6.03
N THR A 14 12.63 7.93 -6.71
CA THR A 14 12.31 8.41 -8.07
C THR A 14 12.89 7.55 -9.19
N SER A 15 13.89 6.71 -8.90
CA SER A 15 14.59 5.89 -9.90
C SER A 15 14.49 4.40 -9.55
N VAL A 16 14.18 3.57 -10.54
CA VAL A 16 14.14 2.10 -10.39
C VAL A 16 15.54 1.48 -10.27
N PHE A 17 16.58 2.25 -10.59
CA PHE A 17 17.98 1.82 -10.48
C PHE A 17 18.63 2.33 -9.18
N ALA A 18 17.93 3.14 -8.38
CA ALA A 18 18.43 3.57 -7.10
C ALA A 18 18.50 2.38 -6.12
N PRO A 19 19.46 2.40 -5.18
CA PRO A 19 19.49 1.41 -4.11
C PRO A 19 18.23 1.49 -3.25
N PRO A 20 17.85 0.39 -2.55
CA PRO A 20 16.76 0.41 -1.60
C PRO A 20 16.97 1.47 -0.52
N VAL A 21 15.91 2.18 -0.17
CA VAL A 21 15.90 3.05 1.02
C VAL A 21 15.53 2.22 2.22
N ASN A 22 16.39 2.17 3.23
CA ASN A 22 16.13 1.42 4.44
C ASN A 22 15.63 2.33 5.56
N LEU A 23 14.57 1.90 6.21
CA LEU A 23 14.02 2.51 7.39
C LEU A 23 14.06 1.51 8.53
N LYS A 24 14.23 2.01 9.76
CA LYS A 24 13.96 1.24 10.96
C LYS A 24 12.62 1.71 11.53
N ILE A 25 11.63 0.81 11.54
CA ILE A 25 10.27 1.13 11.98
C ILE A 25 9.86 0.13 13.05
N ASP A 26 9.61 0.60 14.28
CA ASP A 26 9.24 -0.25 15.42
C ASP A 26 10.14 -1.49 15.59
N GLY A 27 11.44 -1.32 15.35
CA GLY A 27 12.44 -2.40 15.41
C GLY A 27 12.54 -3.29 14.16
N TYR A 28 11.66 -3.13 13.17
CA TYR A 28 11.75 -3.80 11.89
C TYR A 28 12.67 -3.06 10.92
N LYS A 29 13.47 -3.81 10.14
CA LYS A 29 14.15 -3.27 8.96
C LYS A 29 13.16 -3.24 7.81
N VAL A 30 12.77 -2.05 7.36
CA VAL A 30 11.81 -1.85 6.27
C VAL A 30 12.54 -1.29 5.06
N SER A 31 12.67 -2.09 4.01
CA SER A 31 13.36 -1.70 2.78
C SER A 31 12.35 -1.31 1.70
N LEU A 32 12.49 -0.10 1.18
CA LEU A 32 11.63 0.48 0.15
C LEU A 32 12.36 0.49 -1.18
N ASN A 33 11.73 -0.09 -2.21
CA ASN A 33 12.30 -0.16 -3.56
C ASN A 33 11.30 0.33 -4.59
N LEU A 34 11.70 1.27 -5.45
CA LEU A 34 10.92 1.56 -6.64
C LEU A 34 11.12 0.43 -7.66
N THR A 35 10.05 -0.32 -7.95
CA THR A 35 10.09 -1.46 -8.88
C THR A 35 9.01 -1.34 -9.95
N GLN A 36 9.26 -1.95 -11.10
CA GLN A 36 8.29 -2.04 -12.17
C GLN A 36 7.29 -3.16 -11.87
N LYS A 37 6.02 -2.81 -11.65
CA LYS A 37 4.92 -3.77 -11.46
C LYS A 37 4.34 -4.24 -12.79
N SER A 38 4.26 -3.35 -13.76
CA SER A 38 3.81 -3.64 -15.12
C SER A 38 4.55 -2.76 -16.11
N ARG A 39 4.41 -3.04 -17.41
CA ARG A 39 5.03 -2.26 -18.49
C ARG A 39 4.87 -0.73 -18.33
N TYR A 40 3.76 -0.28 -17.74
CA TYR A 40 3.42 1.14 -17.64
C TYR A 40 3.31 1.64 -16.20
N GLN A 41 3.67 0.83 -15.19
CA GLN A 41 3.47 1.20 -13.80
C GLN A 41 4.64 0.77 -12.91
N ASN A 42 5.22 1.77 -12.23
CA ASN A 42 6.14 1.57 -11.11
C ASN A 42 5.40 1.67 -9.78
N VAL A 43 5.92 0.99 -8.77
CA VAL A 43 5.39 0.96 -7.40
C VAL A 43 6.54 0.95 -6.40
N ILE A 44 6.29 1.45 -5.20
CA ILE A 44 7.21 1.36 -4.07
C ILE A 44 6.91 0.03 -3.36
N PHE A 45 7.76 -0.97 -3.53
CA PHE A 45 7.64 -2.27 -2.89
C PHE A 45 8.26 -2.23 -1.49
N VAL A 46 7.61 -2.88 -0.53
CA VAL A 46 8.00 -2.90 0.88
C VAL A 46 8.46 -4.31 1.27
N TYR A 47 9.74 -4.43 1.62
CA TYR A 47 10.31 -5.62 2.24
C TYR A 47 10.42 -5.40 3.74
N VAL A 48 10.17 -6.45 4.53
CA VAL A 48 10.31 -6.40 5.99
C VAL A 48 11.30 -7.45 6.43
N ASN A 49 12.37 -7.02 7.09
CA ASN A 49 13.54 -7.80 7.42
C ASN A 49 14.10 -8.54 6.19
N ASP A 50 14.27 -7.79 5.09
CA ASP A 50 14.76 -8.28 3.79
C ASP A 50 13.89 -9.35 3.11
N GLU A 51 12.69 -9.62 3.64
CA GLU A 51 11.81 -10.65 3.12
C GLU A 51 10.45 -10.09 2.70
N PHE A 52 9.83 -10.78 1.74
CA PHE A 52 8.40 -10.72 1.47
C PHE A 52 7.83 -12.13 1.57
N ARG A 53 6.79 -12.31 2.39
CA ARG A 53 6.07 -13.58 2.50
C ARG A 53 4.63 -13.38 2.03
N GLY A 54 4.22 -14.11 0.99
CA GLY A 54 2.85 -14.02 0.44
C GLY A 54 1.75 -14.24 1.47
N LYS A 55 2.01 -15.06 2.50
CA LYS A 55 1.09 -15.28 3.63
C LYS A 55 0.70 -14.00 4.37
N TRP A 56 1.58 -13.00 4.41
CA TRP A 56 1.28 -11.71 5.02
C TRP A 56 0.17 -10.94 4.29
N LEU A 57 -0.10 -11.25 3.02
CA LEU A 57 -1.23 -10.65 2.29
C LEU A 57 -2.56 -11.34 2.62
N ALA A 58 -2.53 -12.65 2.86
CA ALA A 58 -3.72 -13.46 3.09
C ALA A 58 -4.16 -13.45 4.56
N GLU A 59 -3.20 -13.64 5.48
CA GLU A 59 -3.46 -13.85 6.90
C GLU A 59 -3.40 -12.55 7.70
N ASP A 60 -4.21 -12.46 8.75
CA ASP A 60 -4.16 -11.34 9.68
C ASP A 60 -2.91 -11.37 10.54
N CYS A 61 -2.00 -10.43 10.29
CA CYS A 61 -0.73 -10.33 10.96
C CYS A 61 -0.32 -8.88 11.16
N GLU A 62 0.61 -8.66 12.08
CA GLU A 62 1.11 -7.32 12.40
C GLU A 62 1.75 -6.64 11.19
N ILE A 63 2.55 -7.39 10.40
CA ILE A 63 3.27 -6.88 9.22
C ILE A 63 2.33 -6.18 8.24
N ARG A 64 1.19 -6.78 7.91
CA ARG A 64 0.28 -6.18 6.93
C ARG A 64 -0.44 -4.95 7.45
N ARG A 65 -0.68 -4.87 8.76
CA ARG A 65 -1.33 -3.72 9.41
C ARG A 65 -0.39 -2.52 9.50
N LYS A 66 0.90 -2.77 9.75
CA LYS A 66 1.93 -1.74 9.88
C LYS A 66 2.46 -1.21 8.56
N PHE A 67 2.60 -2.07 7.55
CA PHE A 67 3.42 -1.76 6.36
C PHE A 67 2.71 -1.86 5.01
N TYR A 68 1.62 -2.63 4.89
CA TYR A 68 1.04 -2.97 3.58
C TYR A 68 -0.19 -2.16 3.23
N CYS A 69 -0.35 -1.91 1.93
CA CYS A 69 -1.44 -1.10 1.42
C CYS A 69 -2.73 -1.92 1.41
N CYS A 70 -3.69 -1.54 2.27
CA CYS A 70 -5.04 -2.08 2.25
C CYS A 70 -5.91 -1.28 1.27
N LYS A 71 -6.55 -1.97 0.33
CA LYS A 71 -7.49 -1.38 -0.64
C LYS A 71 -8.81 -2.12 -0.60
N LYS A 72 -9.88 -1.37 -0.37
CA LYS A 72 -11.25 -1.84 -0.54
C LYS A 72 -11.54 -2.06 -2.03
N ARG A 73 -11.88 -3.30 -2.39
CA ARG A 73 -12.33 -3.70 -3.73
C ARG A 73 -13.76 -4.17 -3.66
N SER A 74 -14.46 -4.19 -4.79
CA SER A 74 -15.82 -4.73 -4.88
C SER A 74 -15.90 -5.66 -6.07
N VAL A 75 -16.59 -6.78 -5.90
CA VAL A 75 -16.91 -7.70 -7.00
C VAL A 75 -17.99 -7.14 -7.92
N VAL A 76 -18.71 -6.11 -7.47
CA VAL A 76 -19.80 -5.49 -8.23
C VAL A 76 -19.24 -4.65 -9.36
N THR A 77 -19.59 -5.04 -10.57
CA THR A 77 -19.22 -4.42 -11.82
C THR A 77 -20.34 -3.54 -12.37
N GLU A 78 -20.06 -2.84 -13.48
CA GLU A 78 -21.11 -2.10 -14.18
C GLU A 78 -22.19 -2.98 -14.81
N LYS A 79 -21.87 -4.26 -15.09
CA LYS A 79 -22.84 -5.21 -15.65
C LYS A 79 -23.93 -5.52 -14.62
N ASP A 80 -23.53 -5.74 -13.36
CA ASP A 80 -24.46 -6.02 -12.26
C ASP A 80 -25.45 -4.87 -12.06
N PHE A 81 -24.99 -3.61 -12.11
CA PHE A 81 -25.90 -2.46 -12.00
C PHE A 81 -26.96 -2.42 -13.10
N LYS A 82 -26.62 -2.83 -14.32
CA LYS A 82 -27.56 -2.86 -15.44
C LYS A 82 -28.57 -3.99 -15.26
N GLU A 83 -28.11 -5.17 -14.87
CA GLU A 83 -28.94 -6.35 -14.63
C GLU A 83 -29.95 -6.12 -13.51
N TYR A 84 -29.50 -5.63 -12.36
CA TYR A 84 -30.35 -5.31 -11.22
C TYR A 84 -31.09 -3.97 -11.36
N LYS A 85 -30.98 -3.31 -12.52
CA LYS A 85 -31.63 -2.01 -12.82
C LYS A 85 -31.35 -0.92 -11.78
N VAL A 86 -30.17 -0.95 -11.13
CA VAL A 86 -29.76 0.02 -10.12
C VAL A 86 -29.24 1.28 -10.80
N ARG A 87 -30.02 2.37 -10.71
CA ARG A 87 -29.71 3.63 -11.42
C ARG A 87 -29.11 4.71 -10.53
N SER A 88 -29.54 4.82 -9.28
CA SER A 88 -29.09 5.92 -8.40
C SER A 88 -27.64 5.74 -7.97
N LYS A 89 -26.89 6.85 -7.90
CA LYS A 89 -25.48 6.85 -7.46
C LYS A 89 -25.33 6.29 -6.03
N LYS A 90 -26.29 6.62 -5.15
CA LYS A 90 -26.33 6.13 -3.77
C LYS A 90 -26.51 4.62 -3.70
N ALA A 91 -27.51 4.06 -4.39
CA ALA A 91 -27.74 2.61 -4.38
C ALA A 91 -26.59 1.82 -5.03
N LYS A 92 -25.94 2.38 -6.06
CA LYS A 92 -24.72 1.79 -6.64
C LYS A 92 -23.57 1.71 -5.63
N GLN A 93 -23.39 2.76 -4.84
CA GLN A 93 -22.35 2.81 -3.80
C GLN A 93 -22.66 1.84 -2.67
N GLU A 94 -23.90 1.82 -2.17
CA GLU A 94 -24.35 0.87 -1.15
C GLU A 94 -24.16 -0.59 -1.58
N LEU A 95 -24.48 -0.91 -2.84
CA LEU A 95 -24.27 -2.24 -3.38
C LEU A 95 -22.77 -2.59 -3.47
N LYS A 96 -21.93 -1.66 -3.95
CA LYS A 96 -20.48 -1.85 -3.98
C LYS A 96 -19.91 -2.09 -2.59
N ASP A 97 -20.33 -1.30 -1.62
CA ASP A 97 -19.87 -1.39 -0.24
C ASP A 97 -20.34 -2.70 0.42
N LYS A 98 -21.56 -3.15 0.14
CA LYS A 98 -22.08 -4.43 0.64
C LYS A 98 -21.27 -5.63 0.14
N PHE A 99 -20.84 -5.59 -1.11
CA PHE A 99 -20.08 -6.67 -1.76
C PHE A 99 -18.61 -6.28 -1.94
N SER A 100 -18.09 -5.57 -0.94
CA SER A 100 -16.69 -5.17 -0.90
C SER A 100 -15.87 -6.10 -0.03
N TYR A 101 -14.58 -6.13 -0.29
CA TYR A 101 -13.59 -6.88 0.46
C TYR A 101 -12.27 -6.13 0.44
N ASP A 102 -11.50 -6.31 1.49
CA ASP A 102 -10.18 -5.70 1.61
C ASP A 102 -9.13 -6.56 0.93
N VAL A 103 -8.25 -5.89 0.18
CA VAL A 103 -7.11 -6.49 -0.51
C VAL A 103 -5.84 -5.82 -0.02
N TYR A 104 -4.92 -6.62 0.50
CA TYR A 104 -3.60 -6.17 0.89
C TYR A 104 -2.62 -6.35 -0.27
N THR A 105 -1.78 -5.34 -0.48
CA THR A 105 -0.66 -5.40 -1.43
C THR A 105 0.62 -4.94 -0.76
N PRO A 106 1.77 -5.59 -1.05
CA PRO A 106 3.06 -5.27 -0.42
C PRO A 106 3.73 -4.02 -1.02
N TYR A 107 2.97 -3.24 -1.79
CA TYR A 107 3.48 -2.09 -2.50
C TYR A 107 2.51 -0.92 -2.48
N TRP A 108 3.09 0.27 -2.63
CA TRP A 108 2.39 1.55 -2.66
C TRP A 108 2.56 2.21 -4.03
N THR A 109 1.51 2.86 -4.50
CA THR A 109 1.53 3.61 -5.78
C THR A 109 1.68 5.11 -5.56
N ASN A 110 1.69 5.56 -4.30
CA ASN A 110 1.75 6.97 -3.93
C ASN A 110 2.52 7.08 -2.62
N PHE A 111 3.63 7.84 -2.65
CA PHE A 111 4.53 8.01 -1.53
C PHE A 111 3.85 8.66 -0.31
N GLU A 112 3.10 9.74 -0.51
CA GLU A 112 2.42 10.43 0.60
C GLU A 112 1.41 9.54 1.32
N LYS A 113 0.70 8.67 0.60
CA LYS A 113 -0.20 7.68 1.22
C LYS A 113 0.56 6.63 2.02
N MET A 114 1.70 6.15 1.52
CA MET A 114 2.57 5.22 2.23
C MET A 114 3.12 5.86 3.51
N LYS A 115 3.70 7.06 3.38
CA LYS A 115 4.25 7.85 4.48
C LYS A 115 3.18 8.09 5.56
N LYS A 116 1.99 8.54 5.16
CA LYS A 116 0.87 8.72 6.10
C LYS A 116 0.52 7.41 6.81
N HIS A 117 0.43 6.30 6.08
CA HIS A 117 0.15 5.00 6.68
C HIS A 117 1.22 4.59 7.69
N PHE A 118 2.51 4.75 7.38
CA PHE A 118 3.58 4.43 8.33
C PHE A 118 3.48 5.28 9.59
N ILE A 119 3.24 6.59 9.46
CA ILE A 119 3.07 7.51 10.60
C ILE A 119 1.85 7.14 11.44
N ASP A 120 0.73 6.77 10.81
CA ASP A 120 -0.53 6.48 11.51
C ASP A 120 -0.50 5.10 12.23
N ASN A 121 0.38 4.18 11.84
CA ASN A 121 0.36 2.77 12.28
C ASN A 121 1.63 2.31 13.02
N ASN A 122 2.60 3.18 13.25
CA ASN A 122 3.87 2.86 13.93
C ASN A 122 4.27 3.98 14.89
N GLU A 123 5.02 3.65 15.94
CA GLU A 123 5.40 4.60 16.99
C GLU A 123 6.76 5.25 16.72
N SER A 124 7.67 4.50 16.11
CA SER A 124 9.05 4.90 15.84
C SER A 124 9.41 4.71 14.38
N ILE A 125 9.98 5.73 13.74
CA ILE A 125 10.43 5.70 12.36
C ILE A 125 11.74 6.48 12.24
N GLU A 126 12.79 5.77 11.82
CA GLU A 126 14.16 6.26 11.68
C GLU A 126 14.72 5.87 10.30
N LEU A 127 15.60 6.71 9.75
CA LEU A 127 16.38 6.38 8.57
C LEU A 127 17.52 5.43 8.99
N TYR A 128 17.74 4.35 8.23
CA TYR A 128 18.69 3.28 8.55
C TYR A 128 19.79 3.15 7.49
#